data_AF-A0A916B8Q6-F1
#
_entry.id   AF-A0A916B8Q6-F1
#
_cell.length_a   1.000
_cell.length_b   1.000
_cell.length_c   1.000
_cell.angle_alpha   90.00
_cell.angle_beta   90.00
_cell.angle_gamma   90.00
#
_symmetry.space_group_name_H-M   'P 1'
#
loop_
_entity.id
_entity.type
_entity.pdbx_description
1 polymer ?
#
loop_
_entity_poly.entity_id
_entity_poly.type
_entity_poly.pdbx_seq_one_letter_code
_entity_poly.pdbx_strand_id
1 'polypeptide(L)'
;MQAEADTLQAKTPRYIRPICLVQVERTGNDQREVGFIHAEDAREYLLTLGVREQQIAIRTSAQNDLKEPENLDLLSPTNQVRFIITKQALQEGWDCPFAYVLCSLAPGSSRNAMTQLIGRILRQPETVKTGIAALDECYLNPASRVLR
;
A
#
# COMPACT_ATOMS: atom_id res chain seq x y z
N MET A 1 1.00 -10.64 9.20
CA MET A 1 -0.17 -10.36 8.34
C MET A 1 -0.43 -11.40 7.25
N GLN A 2 0.52 -11.74 6.37
CA GLN A 2 0.26 -12.73 5.30
C GLN A 2 -0.05 -14.14 5.86
N ALA A 3 0.72 -14.60 6.84
CA ALA A 3 0.50 -15.93 7.44
C ALA A 3 -0.89 -16.07 8.11
N GLU A 4 -1.39 -15.00 8.73
CA GLU A 4 -2.73 -14.95 9.31
C GLU A 4 -3.81 -14.96 8.23
N ALA A 5 -3.60 -14.27 7.12
CA ALA A 5 -4.51 -14.29 5.98
C ALA A 5 -4.58 -15.69 5.35
N ASP A 6 -3.43 -16.36 5.20
CA ASP A 6 -3.36 -17.75 4.70
C ASP A 6 -4.09 -18.71 5.66
N THR A 7 -3.92 -18.51 6.98
CA THR A 7 -4.61 -19.29 8.00
C THR A 7 -6.13 -19.10 7.96
N LEU A 8 -6.60 -17.86 7.72
CA LEU A 8 -8.02 -17.56 7.58
C LEU A 8 -8.61 -18.20 6.33
N GLN A 9 -7.90 -18.13 5.20
CA GLN A 9 -8.31 -18.75 3.94
C GLN A 9 -8.35 -20.28 4.03
N ALA A 10 -7.47 -20.88 4.82
CA ALA A 10 -7.52 -22.33 5.07
C ALA A 10 -8.77 -22.76 5.86
N LYS A 11 -9.41 -21.85 6.61
CA LYS A 11 -10.55 -22.14 7.49
C LYS A 11 -11.88 -21.61 6.95
N THR A 12 -11.84 -20.71 5.97
CA THR A 12 -13.01 -19.98 5.47
C THR A 12 -12.88 -19.77 3.96
N PRO A 13 -13.98 -19.53 3.22
CA PRO A 13 -13.89 -19.19 1.80
C PRO A 13 -13.31 -17.79 1.54
N ARG A 14 -12.91 -17.04 2.58
CA ARG A 14 -12.44 -15.67 2.44
C ARG A 14 -11.00 -15.62 1.96
N TYR A 15 -10.82 -14.91 0.86
CA TYR A 15 -9.51 -14.56 0.35
C TYR A 15 -9.14 -13.15 0.78
N ILE A 16 -8.02 -13.02 1.49
CA ILE A 16 -7.46 -11.73 1.89
C ILE A 16 -5.98 -11.73 1.52
N ARG A 17 -5.55 -10.66 0.86
CA ARG A 17 -4.16 -10.49 0.47
C ARG A 17 -3.66 -9.12 0.88
N PRO A 18 -3.05 -8.99 2.07
CA PRO A 18 -2.68 -7.69 2.58
C PRO A 18 -1.79 -6.92 1.62
N ILE A 19 -2.22 -5.71 1.25
CA ILE A 19 -1.47 -4.74 0.46
C ILE A 19 -0.99 -3.64 1.39
N CYS A 20 0.31 -3.34 1.29
CA CYS A 20 0.94 -2.20 1.93
C CYS A 20 0.97 -1.01 0.97
N LEU A 21 0.33 0.08 1.37
CA LEU A 21 0.39 1.35 0.68
C LEU A 21 1.59 2.14 1.18
N VAL A 22 2.49 2.49 0.28
CA VAL A 22 3.68 3.29 0.57
C VAL A 22 3.43 4.69 0.04
N GLN A 23 3.20 5.63 0.95
CA GLN A 23 3.01 7.02 0.60
C GLN A 23 4.34 7.74 0.51
N VAL A 24 4.68 8.24 -0.68
CA VAL A 24 5.92 8.97 -0.99
C VAL A 24 5.66 10.47 -1.18
N GLU A 25 6.74 11.25 -1.20
CA GLU A 25 6.69 12.71 -1.30
C GLU A 25 6.79 13.19 -2.75
N ARG A 26 7.50 12.46 -3.61
CA ARG A 26 7.83 12.87 -4.98
C ARG A 26 7.60 11.75 -5.99
N THR A 27 7.20 12.11 -7.21
CA THR A 27 6.81 11.16 -8.26
C THR A 27 7.03 11.75 -9.66
N GLY A 28 7.10 10.89 -10.69
CA GLY A 28 7.12 11.35 -12.08
C GLY A 28 8.40 12.13 -12.41
N ASN A 29 8.24 13.38 -12.87
CA ASN A 29 9.37 14.24 -13.25
C ASN A 29 9.98 15.01 -12.07
N ASP A 30 9.46 14.83 -10.85
CA ASP A 30 10.03 15.44 -9.65
C ASP A 30 11.49 14.97 -9.50
N GLN A 31 12.41 15.90 -9.20
CA GLN A 31 13.81 15.53 -8.99
C GLN A 31 13.98 14.66 -7.74
N ARG A 32 14.84 13.64 -7.85
CA ARG A 32 15.32 12.83 -6.73
C ARG A 32 16.35 13.65 -5.94
N GLU A 33 15.87 14.36 -4.93
CA GLU A 33 16.67 15.26 -4.09
C GLU A 33 16.88 14.68 -2.69
N VAL A 34 18.03 14.98 -2.09
CA VAL A 34 18.32 14.60 -0.71
C VAL A 34 17.28 15.19 0.23
N GLY A 35 16.64 14.32 1.02
CA GLY A 35 15.66 14.71 2.02
C GLY A 35 14.21 14.50 1.60
N PHE A 36 13.93 14.15 0.35
CA PHE A 36 12.61 13.71 -0.09
C PHE A 36 12.69 12.27 -0.60
N ILE A 37 11.64 11.48 -0.37
CA ILE A 37 11.56 10.12 -0.90
C ILE A 37 10.73 10.13 -2.20
N HIS A 38 11.38 9.76 -3.31
CA HIS A 38 10.72 9.57 -4.59
C HIS A 38 10.09 8.17 -4.69
N ALA A 39 9.07 8.00 -5.54
CA ALA A 39 8.44 6.70 -5.80
C ALA A 39 9.45 5.61 -6.18
N GLU A 40 10.38 5.95 -7.05
CA GLU A 40 11.44 5.04 -7.47
C GLU A 40 12.42 4.69 -6.33
N ASP A 41 12.73 5.62 -5.43
CA ASP A 41 13.60 5.30 -4.28
C ASP A 41 12.93 4.28 -3.35
N ALA A 42 11.61 4.42 -3.16
CA ALA A 42 10.82 3.43 -2.43
C ALA A 42 10.75 2.08 -3.17
N ARG A 43 10.60 2.09 -4.50
CA ARG A 43 10.61 0.88 -5.33
C ARG A 43 11.95 0.15 -5.20
N GLU A 44 13.05 0.86 -5.41
CA GLU A 44 14.41 0.33 -5.30
C GLU A 44 14.66 -0.25 -3.90
N TYR A 45 14.28 0.46 -2.85
CA TYR A 45 14.41 -0.03 -1.48
C TYR A 45 13.65 -1.35 -1.24
N LEU A 46 12.39 -1.45 -1.70
CA LEU A 46 11.61 -2.69 -1.61
C LEU A 46 12.29 -3.86 -2.34
N LEU A 47 12.89 -3.60 -3.51
CA LEU A 47 13.67 -4.61 -4.23
C LEU A 47 14.89 -5.07 -3.42
N THR A 48 15.59 -4.16 -2.74
CA THR A 48 16.72 -4.53 -1.87
C THR A 48 16.31 -5.41 -0.68
N LEU A 49 15.06 -5.30 -0.24
CA LEU A 49 14.48 -6.16 0.80
C LEU A 49 14.04 -7.53 0.26
N GLY A 50 14.25 -7.81 -1.03
CA GLY A 50 13.89 -9.08 -1.68
C GLY A 50 12.43 -9.15 -2.15
N VAL A 51 11.70 -8.04 -2.18
CA VAL A 51 10.37 -7.99 -2.80
C VAL A 51 10.54 -8.14 -4.31
N ARG A 52 9.73 -9.00 -4.95
CA ARG A 52 9.81 -9.20 -6.40
C ARG A 52 9.12 -8.04 -7.14
N GLU A 53 9.59 -7.72 -8.34
CA GLU A 53 9.02 -6.61 -9.14
C GLU A 53 7.51 -6.75 -9.36
N GLN A 54 7.02 -7.97 -9.60
CA GLN A 54 5.58 -8.24 -9.83
C GLN A 54 4.71 -8.01 -8.57
N GLN A 55 5.35 -7.81 -7.42
CA GLN A 55 4.67 -7.52 -6.16
C GLN A 55 4.60 -6.03 -5.85
N ILE A 56 5.25 -5.18 -6.66
CA ILE A 56 5.33 -3.74 -6.47
C ILE A 56 4.63 -3.06 -7.65
N ALA A 57 3.71 -2.15 -7.37
CA ALA A 57 3.08 -1.29 -8.36
C ALA A 57 3.17 0.19 -7.96
N ILE A 58 3.30 1.08 -8.93
CA ILE A 58 3.26 2.52 -8.74
C ILE A 58 1.91 3.05 -9.23
N ARG A 59 1.20 3.77 -8.35
CA ARG A 59 -0.05 4.47 -8.67
C ARG A 59 0.05 5.94 -8.29
N THR A 60 0.40 6.75 -9.27
CA THR A 60 0.52 8.21 -9.18
C THR A 60 -0.27 8.87 -10.32
N SER A 61 -0.22 10.20 -10.40
CA SER A 61 -0.77 10.93 -11.56
C SER A 61 0.08 10.72 -12.82
N ALA A 62 1.39 10.53 -12.66
CA ALA A 62 2.33 10.33 -13.76
C ALA A 62 2.43 8.86 -14.25
N GLN A 63 2.20 7.90 -13.35
CA GLN A 63 2.36 6.47 -13.63
C GLN A 63 1.24 5.66 -13.00
N ASN A 64 0.75 4.64 -13.71
CA ASN A 64 -0.31 3.78 -13.21
C ASN A 64 -0.12 2.34 -13.67
N ASP A 65 0.69 1.59 -12.94
CA ASP A 65 0.99 0.18 -13.20
C ASP A 65 -0.24 -0.71 -12.99
N LEU A 66 -1.29 -0.20 -12.34
CA LEU A 66 -2.55 -0.91 -12.13
C LEU A 66 -3.44 -0.94 -13.38
N LYS A 67 -3.02 -0.29 -14.48
CA LYS A 67 -3.66 -0.43 -15.80
C LYS A 67 -3.10 -1.60 -16.60
N GLU A 68 -1.96 -2.16 -16.19
CA GLU A 68 -1.38 -3.32 -16.86
C GLU A 68 -2.28 -4.55 -16.68
N PRO A 69 -2.44 -5.41 -17.70
CA PRO A 69 -3.36 -6.55 -17.65
C PRO A 69 -3.17 -7.46 -16.44
N GLU A 70 -1.93 -7.69 -16.00
CA GLU A 70 -1.59 -8.51 -14.84
C GLU A 70 -1.99 -7.90 -13.49
N ASN A 71 -2.18 -6.58 -13.43
CA ASN A 71 -2.45 -5.83 -12.20
C ASN A 71 -3.88 -5.25 -12.15
N LEU A 72 -4.63 -5.35 -13.25
CA LEU A 72 -5.92 -4.70 -13.46
C LEU A 72 -6.96 -5.09 -12.40
N ASP A 73 -7.01 -6.38 -12.05
CA ASP A 73 -7.90 -6.90 -11.01
C ASP A 73 -7.10 -7.20 -9.73
N LEU A 74 -7.16 -6.27 -8.77
CA LEU A 74 -6.53 -6.42 -7.46
C LEU A 74 -7.24 -7.45 -6.58
N LEU A 75 -8.51 -7.78 -6.81
CA LEU A 75 -9.24 -8.80 -6.05
C LEU A 75 -8.90 -10.22 -6.51
N SER A 76 -8.43 -10.37 -7.76
CA SER A 76 -8.03 -11.65 -8.32
C SER A 76 -6.98 -12.36 -7.45
N PRO A 77 -7.14 -13.66 -7.15
CA PRO A 77 -6.15 -14.47 -6.46
C PRO A 77 -4.80 -14.58 -7.19
N THR A 78 -4.79 -14.46 -8.52
CA THR A 78 -3.57 -14.56 -9.33
C THR A 78 -2.73 -13.28 -9.32
N ASN A 79 -3.31 -12.16 -8.88
CA ASN A 79 -2.58 -10.90 -8.81
C ASN A 79 -1.50 -10.96 -7.70
N GLN A 80 -0.29 -10.51 -8.04
CA GLN A 80 0.87 -10.64 -7.17
C GLN A 80 1.19 -9.37 -6.39
N VAL A 81 0.52 -8.26 -6.68
CA VAL A 81 0.75 -6.97 -6.00
C VAL A 81 0.55 -7.13 -4.49
N ARG A 82 1.58 -6.71 -3.74
CA ARG A 82 1.62 -6.63 -2.27
C ARG A 82 1.99 -5.23 -1.79
N PHE A 83 2.65 -4.44 -2.61
CA PHE A 83 3.05 -3.07 -2.31
C PHE A 83 2.56 -2.14 -3.41
N ILE A 84 1.90 -1.03 -3.02
CA ILE A 84 1.53 0.02 -3.96
C ILE A 84 2.11 1.33 -3.48
N ILE A 85 2.96 1.92 -4.31
CA ILE A 85 3.61 3.20 -4.05
C ILE A 85 2.72 4.30 -4.63
N THR A 86 2.38 5.29 -3.81
CA THR A 86 1.50 6.39 -4.21
C THR A 86 1.88 7.69 -3.52
N LYS A 87 1.44 8.83 -4.06
CA LYS A 87 1.57 10.14 -3.41
C LYS A 87 0.21 10.63 -2.90
N GLN A 88 -0.78 10.67 -3.78
CA GLN A 88 -2.10 11.25 -3.50
C GLN A 88 -3.31 10.44 -4.00
N ALA A 89 -3.12 9.25 -4.61
CA ALA A 89 -4.25 8.53 -5.23
C ALA A 89 -5.38 8.23 -4.22
N LEU A 90 -5.03 7.87 -2.98
CA LEU A 90 -6.01 7.67 -1.91
C LEU A 90 -6.76 8.94 -1.52
N GLN A 91 -6.18 10.13 -1.68
CA GLN A 91 -6.87 11.40 -1.40
C GLN A 91 -7.84 11.74 -2.53
N GLU A 92 -7.47 11.40 -3.77
CA GLU A 92 -8.25 11.59 -5.00
C GLU A 92 -9.45 10.65 -5.16
N GLY A 93 -9.73 9.80 -4.17
CA GLY A 93 -10.92 8.93 -4.18
C GLY A 93 -10.67 7.53 -4.70
N TRP A 94 -9.42 7.16 -4.99
CA TRP A 94 -9.09 5.79 -5.35
C TRP A 94 -9.35 4.86 -4.17
N ASP A 95 -10.09 3.78 -4.44
CA ASP A 95 -10.36 2.71 -3.49
C ASP A 95 -9.43 1.53 -3.77
N CYS A 96 -8.59 1.20 -2.79
CA CYS A 96 -7.62 0.11 -2.91
C CYS A 96 -8.12 -1.10 -2.12
N PRO A 97 -8.60 -2.17 -2.78
CA PRO A 97 -8.97 -3.39 -2.07
C PRO A 97 -7.75 -3.98 -1.36
N PHE A 98 -8.01 -4.66 -0.25
CA PHE A 98 -6.99 -5.26 0.62
C PHE A 98 -5.90 -4.29 1.12
N ALA A 99 -6.12 -2.99 1.16
CA ALA A 99 -5.18 -2.10 1.83
C ALA A 99 -5.25 -2.33 3.36
N TYR A 100 -4.16 -2.78 3.98
CA TYR A 100 -4.11 -3.03 5.44
C TYR A 100 -3.00 -2.25 6.15
N VAL A 101 -2.01 -1.78 5.41
CA VAL A 101 -0.87 -1.05 5.97
C VAL A 101 -0.69 0.26 5.21
N LEU A 102 -0.50 1.35 5.94
CA LEU A 102 -0.06 2.62 5.38
C LEU A 102 1.34 2.95 5.93
N CYS A 103 2.34 2.84 5.08
CA CYS A 103 3.66 3.37 5.35
C CYS A 103 3.71 4.81 4.84
N SER A 104 3.61 5.79 5.73
CA SER A 104 3.65 7.20 5.34
C SER A 104 5.08 7.73 5.49
N LEU A 105 5.75 7.92 4.35
CA LEU A 105 7.11 8.45 4.28
C LEU A 105 7.13 9.98 4.16
N ALA A 106 5.95 10.62 4.06
CA ALA A 106 5.79 12.06 3.92
C ALA A 106 5.52 12.75 5.27
N PRO A 107 6.52 13.36 5.92
CA PRO A 107 6.33 14.13 7.15
C PRO A 107 5.49 15.38 6.86
N GLY A 108 4.27 15.45 7.37
CA GLY A 108 3.43 16.66 7.25
C GLY A 108 1.93 16.43 7.06
N SER A 109 1.49 15.18 6.88
CA SER A 109 0.05 14.88 6.86
C SER A 109 -0.56 15.22 8.22
N SER A 110 -1.46 16.22 8.26
CA SER A 110 -2.20 16.59 9.46
C SER A 110 -2.95 15.37 10.01
N ARG A 111 -3.18 15.33 11.34
CA ARG A 111 -3.93 14.24 11.99
C ARG A 111 -5.26 13.95 11.28
N ASN A 112 -5.95 14.99 10.79
CA ASN A 112 -7.21 14.86 10.06
C ASN A 112 -7.05 14.21 8.69
N ALA A 113 -6.01 14.58 7.93
CA ALA A 113 -5.71 13.95 6.64
C ALA A 113 -5.36 12.47 6.83
N MET A 114 -4.60 12.15 7.89
CA MET A 114 -4.26 10.77 8.24
C MET A 114 -5.50 9.95 8.61
N THR A 115 -6.41 10.47 9.42
CA THR A 115 -7.66 9.79 9.78
C THR A 115 -8.54 9.51 8.55
N GLN A 116 -8.62 10.45 7.61
CA GLN A 116 -9.36 10.23 6.36
C GLN A 116 -8.71 9.15 5.48
N LEU A 117 -7.38 9.10 5.41
CA LEU A 117 -6.64 8.06 4.70
C LEU A 117 -6.86 6.69 5.34
N ILE A 118 -6.75 6.58 6.67
CA ILE A 118 -7.02 5.34 7.41
C ILE A 118 -8.45 4.86 7.16
N GLY A 119 -9.43 5.77 7.16
CA GLY A 119 -10.83 5.43 6.86
C GLY A 119 -11.06 4.88 5.45
N ARG A 120 -10.17 5.18 4.49
CA ARG A 120 -10.21 4.62 3.13
C ARG A 120 -9.49 3.27 3.03
N ILE A 121 -8.52 3.02 3.90
CA ILE A 121 -7.72 1.79 3.92
C ILE A 121 -8.46 0.67 4.65
N LEU A 122 -9.16 0.96 5.76
CA LEU A 122 -9.89 -0.02 6.56
C LEU A 122 -11.17 -0.59 5.92
N ARG A 123 -11.39 -0.40 4.62
CA ARG A 123 -12.53 -0.99 3.93
C ARG A 123 -12.20 -2.42 3.55
N GLN A 124 -12.44 -3.34 4.48
CA GLN A 124 -12.39 -4.77 4.17
C GLN A 124 -13.33 -5.06 3.00
N PRO A 125 -12.90 -5.86 2.00
CA PRO A 125 -13.84 -6.43 1.06
C PRO A 125 -14.89 -7.20 1.86
N GLU A 126 -16.17 -6.96 1.55
CA GLU A 126 -17.35 -7.47 2.28
C GLU A 126 -17.72 -6.75 3.59
N THR A 127 -16.93 -5.80 4.12
CA THR A 127 -17.26 -5.01 5.33
C THR A 127 -17.52 -5.87 6.59
N VAL A 128 -16.85 -7.01 6.73
CA VAL A 128 -17.04 -7.91 7.88
C VAL A 128 -15.71 -8.29 8.49
N LYS A 129 -15.52 -7.90 9.76
CA LYS A 129 -14.34 -8.24 10.57
C LYS A 129 -13.97 -9.72 10.44
N THR A 130 -12.67 -9.96 10.33
CA THR A 130 -12.10 -11.31 10.26
C THR A 130 -12.02 -11.97 11.64
N GLY A 131 -12.07 -11.17 12.72
CA GLY A 131 -11.83 -11.63 14.09
C GLY A 131 -10.34 -11.77 14.42
N ILE A 132 -9.46 -11.40 13.48
CA ILE A 132 -8.01 -11.44 13.62
C ILE A 132 -7.51 -10.00 13.68
N ALA A 133 -7.01 -9.56 14.83
CA ALA A 133 -6.59 -8.17 15.06
C ALA A 133 -5.64 -7.65 13.96
N ALA A 134 -4.64 -8.46 13.56
CA ALA A 134 -3.68 -8.09 12.52
C ALA A 134 -4.29 -7.85 11.13
N LEU A 135 -5.50 -8.36 10.87
CA LEU A 135 -6.27 -8.16 9.64
C LEU A 135 -7.49 -7.27 9.86
N ASP A 136 -7.73 -6.77 11.06
CA ASP A 136 -8.85 -5.88 11.39
C ASP A 136 -8.38 -4.46 11.75
N GLU A 137 -7.07 -4.24 11.80
CA GLU A 137 -6.41 -2.97 12.13
C GLU A 137 -5.54 -2.45 10.98
N CYS A 138 -5.31 -1.13 10.96
CA CYS A 138 -4.39 -0.49 10.01
C CYS A 138 -3.18 0.03 10.77
N TYR A 139 -2.00 -0.37 10.31
CA TYR A 139 -0.74 0.08 10.90
C TYR A 139 -0.21 1.28 10.12
N LEU A 140 -0.06 2.39 10.84
CA LEU A 140 0.66 3.56 10.36
C LEU A 140 2.11 3.46 10.80
N ASN A 141 3.03 3.39 9.85
CA ASN A 141 4.45 3.55 10.15
C ASN A 141 4.91 4.93 9.64
N PRO A 142 4.97 5.96 10.50
CA PRO A 142 5.60 7.21 10.13
C PRO A 142 7.11 6.96 10.04
N ALA A 143 7.72 7.21 8.88
CA ALA A 143 9.16 7.07 8.78
C ALA A 143 9.86 7.99 9.80
N SER A 144 10.54 7.40 10.79
CA SER A 144 11.63 8.08 11.46
C SER A 144 12.78 8.13 10.45
N ARG A 145 13.18 9.35 10.04
CA ARG A 145 14.33 9.59 9.16
C ARG A 145 15.57 8.92 9.76
N VAL A 146 15.88 7.70 9.35
CA VAL A 146 17.22 7.13 9.52
C VAL A 146 17.99 7.60 8.29
N LEU A 147 18.51 8.84 8.40
CA LEU A 147 19.53 9.35 7.50
C LEU A 147 20.76 8.43 7.65
N ARG A 148 21.17 7.78 6.57
CA ARG A 148 22.56 7.39 6.37
C ARG A 148 23.09 8.12 5.17
#